data_AF-A0AA36JGP5-F1
#
_entry.id   AF-A0AA36JGP5-F1
#
_cell.length_a   1.000
_cell.length_b   1.000
_cell.length_c   1.000
_cell.angle_alpha   90.00
_cell.angle_beta   90.00
_cell.angle_gamma   90.00
#
_symmetry.space_group_name_H-M   'P 1'
#
loop_
_entity.id
_entity.type
_entity.pdbx_description
1 polymer ?
#
loop_
_entity_poly.entity_id
_entity_poly.type
_entity_poly.pdbx_seq_one_letter_code
_entity_poly.pdbx_strand_id
1 'polypeptide(L)'
;MEKRAAAQAFSDRLNATPAEGAEADRFRSAVDRLSSMKREAPQALLRLEEVPADVAAVMECWCLLHGKAPSSEQCLKLLKEEPAEDFTLVGMSNINCLTEEELAEMRRRLPAAATSDGEAGEAGEVVATMLEWMQAAVVMHDWARRQRAQPSD
;
A
#
# COMPACT_ATOMS: atom_id res chain seq x y z
N MET A 1 -0.61 16.08 23.58
CA MET A 1 -2.01 15.60 23.50
C MET A 1 -2.68 15.88 22.16
N GLU A 2 -2.19 16.83 21.35
CA GLU A 2 -2.81 17.21 20.05
C GLU A 2 -2.78 16.13 18.95
N LYS A 3 -1.72 15.33 18.84
CA LYS A 3 -1.64 14.28 17.80
C LYS A 3 -2.72 13.21 17.91
N ARG A 4 -3.20 12.92 19.12
CA ARG A 4 -4.25 11.92 19.38
C ARG A 4 -5.64 12.45 19.01
N ALA A 5 -5.90 13.73 19.27
CA ALA A 5 -7.14 14.39 18.86
C ALA A 5 -7.21 14.60 17.34
N ALA A 6 -6.08 14.94 16.71
CA ALA A 6 -5.99 15.00 15.25
C ALA A 6 -6.20 13.62 14.61
N ALA A 7 -5.60 12.56 15.14
CA ALA A 7 -5.84 11.19 14.67
C ALA A 7 -7.29 10.72 14.87
N GLN A 8 -7.95 11.12 15.97
CA GLN A 8 -9.35 10.78 16.24
C GLN A 8 -10.32 11.53 15.31
N ALA A 9 -10.13 12.84 15.13
CA ALA A 9 -10.92 13.64 14.19
C ALA A 9 -10.70 13.23 12.72
N PHE A 10 -9.51 12.68 12.41
CA PHE A 10 -9.20 12.11 11.10
C PHE A 10 -9.81 10.71 10.93
N SER A 11 -9.85 9.88 11.99
CA SER A 11 -10.54 8.59 12.04
C SER A 11 -12.06 8.74 11.84
N ASP A 12 -12.68 9.72 12.48
CA ASP A 12 -14.13 9.98 12.34
C ASP A 12 -14.48 10.48 10.94
N ARG A 13 -13.54 11.17 10.26
CA ARG A 13 -13.67 11.62 8.87
C ARG A 13 -13.24 10.57 7.83
N LEU A 14 -12.46 9.56 8.23
CA LEU A 14 -12.08 8.40 7.43
C LEU A 14 -13.19 7.35 7.36
N ASN A 15 -14.06 7.29 8.36
CA ASN A 15 -15.32 6.53 8.29
C ASN A 15 -16.32 7.16 7.30
N ALA A 16 -16.08 8.39 6.83
CA ALA A 16 -16.74 8.96 5.65
C ALA A 16 -15.98 8.62 4.37
N THR A 17 -15.56 7.37 4.26
CA THR A 17 -15.43 6.72 2.96
C THR A 17 -16.86 6.53 2.48
N PRO A 18 -17.38 7.16 1.40
CA PRO A 18 -18.70 6.82 0.92
C PRO A 18 -18.73 5.30 0.77
N ALA A 19 -19.68 4.66 1.46
CA ALA A 19 -19.80 3.21 1.54
C ALA A 19 -20.11 2.57 0.17
N GLU A 20 -20.24 3.40 -0.87
CA GLU A 20 -20.74 3.09 -2.20
C GLU A 20 -19.82 3.77 -3.23
N GLY A 21 -19.27 2.98 -4.16
CA GLY A 21 -18.39 3.44 -5.23
C GLY A 21 -17.46 2.32 -5.72
N ALA A 22 -17.18 2.27 -7.01
CA ALA A 22 -16.32 1.24 -7.61
C ALA A 22 -14.89 1.29 -7.03
N GLU A 23 -14.41 2.46 -6.62
CA GLU A 23 -13.13 2.65 -5.94
C GLU A 23 -13.10 1.99 -4.56
N ALA A 24 -14.20 2.11 -3.79
CA ALA A 24 -14.33 1.49 -2.48
C ALA A 24 -14.40 -0.04 -2.58
N ASP A 25 -15.13 -0.56 -3.57
CA ASP A 25 -15.21 -1.99 -3.87
C ASP A 25 -13.85 -2.58 -4.27
N ARG A 26 -13.12 -1.86 -5.13
CA ARG A 26 -11.78 -2.26 -5.55
C ARG A 26 -10.79 -2.25 -4.39
N PHE A 27 -10.84 -1.22 -3.54
CA PHE A 27 -9.99 -1.16 -2.36
C PHE A 27 -10.30 -2.27 -1.36
N ARG A 28 -11.58 -2.54 -1.05
CA ARG A 28 -11.98 -3.66 -0.19
C ARG A 28 -11.50 -5.00 -0.72
N SER A 29 -11.68 -5.23 -2.02
CA SER A 29 -11.21 -6.46 -2.67
C SER A 29 -9.69 -6.63 -2.57
N ALA A 30 -8.93 -5.55 -2.71
CA ALA A 30 -7.48 -5.58 -2.57
C ALA A 30 -7.02 -5.78 -1.11
N VAL A 31 -7.72 -5.18 -0.13
CA VAL A 31 -7.51 -5.42 1.31
C VAL A 31 -7.77 -6.87 1.66
N ASP A 32 -8.87 -7.45 1.15
CA ASP A 32 -9.24 -8.84 1.41
C ASP A 32 -8.18 -9.78 0.84
N ARG A 33 -7.69 -9.53 -0.38
CA ARG A 33 -6.58 -10.31 -0.98
C ARG A 33 -5.31 -10.23 -0.14
N LEU A 34 -4.89 -9.02 0.23
CA LEU A 34 -3.71 -8.81 1.07
C LEU A 34 -3.84 -9.52 2.43
N SER A 35 -5.01 -9.45 3.06
CA SER A 35 -5.29 -10.05 4.37
C SER A 35 -5.47 -11.58 4.30
N SER A 36 -5.86 -12.11 3.13
CA SER A 36 -5.99 -13.55 2.88
C SER A 36 -4.66 -14.23 2.54
N MET A 37 -3.61 -13.43 2.31
CA MET A 37 -2.28 -13.93 2.03
C MET A 37 -1.79 -14.79 3.21
N LYS A 38 -1.14 -15.92 2.92
CA LYS A 38 -0.52 -16.73 3.97
C LYS A 38 0.51 -15.89 4.71
N ARG A 39 0.59 -16.06 6.03
CA ARG A 39 1.51 -15.31 6.89
C ARG A 39 2.96 -15.44 6.43
N GLU A 40 3.34 -16.60 5.93
CA GLU A 40 4.68 -16.89 5.43
C GLU A 40 4.94 -16.42 3.99
N ALA A 41 3.91 -16.10 3.19
CA ALA A 41 4.08 -15.81 1.78
C ALA A 41 5.01 -14.62 1.52
N PRO A 42 4.96 -13.49 2.28
CA PRO A 42 5.91 -12.40 2.09
C PRO A 42 7.38 -12.83 2.17
N GLN A 43 7.71 -13.90 2.91
CA GLN A 43 9.07 -14.43 2.99
C GLN A 43 9.63 -14.93 1.66
N ALA A 44 8.79 -15.17 0.65
CA ALA A 44 9.24 -15.48 -0.69
C ALA A 44 10.12 -14.37 -1.29
N LEU A 45 9.90 -13.10 -0.92
CA LEU A 45 10.75 -11.98 -1.34
C LEU A 45 12.20 -12.13 -0.86
N LEU A 46 12.42 -12.79 0.28
CA LEU A 46 13.77 -13.05 0.81
C LEU A 46 14.55 -14.09 0.00
N ARG A 47 13.87 -14.84 -0.88
CA ARG A 47 14.46 -15.90 -1.70
C ARG A 47 14.88 -15.41 -3.09
N LEU A 48 14.59 -14.14 -3.43
CA LEU A 48 15.05 -13.53 -4.67
C LEU A 48 16.58 -13.39 -4.63
N GLU A 49 17.27 -14.01 -5.60
CA GLU A 49 18.73 -13.88 -5.74
C GLU A 49 19.12 -12.47 -6.20
N GLU A 50 18.31 -11.89 -7.08
CA GLU A 50 18.39 -10.51 -7.55
C GLU A 50 16.98 -9.94 -7.54
N VAL A 51 16.81 -8.69 -7.10
CA VAL A 51 15.50 -8.02 -7.07
C VAL A 51 15.28 -7.32 -8.41
N PRO A 52 14.33 -7.76 -9.26
CA PRO A 52 14.05 -7.07 -10.52
C PRO A 52 13.63 -5.62 -10.29
N ALA A 53 13.90 -4.74 -11.26
CA ALA A 53 13.61 -3.30 -11.13
C ALA A 53 12.12 -3.02 -10.82
N ASP A 54 11.21 -3.77 -11.45
CA ASP A 54 9.76 -3.60 -11.24
C ASP A 54 9.36 -4.05 -9.84
N VAL A 55 9.92 -5.15 -9.34
CA VAL A 55 9.73 -5.64 -7.97
C VAL A 55 10.31 -4.66 -6.95
N ALA A 56 11.51 -4.14 -7.20
CA ALA A 56 12.16 -3.14 -6.38
C ALA A 56 11.29 -1.87 -6.26
N ALA A 57 10.69 -1.41 -7.37
CA ALA A 57 9.81 -0.25 -7.35
C ALA A 57 8.60 -0.44 -6.43
N VAL A 58 7.99 -1.63 -6.43
CA VAL A 58 6.88 -1.98 -5.52
C VAL A 58 7.36 -2.02 -4.07
N MET A 59 8.48 -2.70 -3.81
CA MET A 59 9.07 -2.82 -2.47
C MET A 59 9.47 -1.48 -1.87
N GLU A 60 10.03 -0.59 -2.69
CA GLU A 60 10.40 0.77 -2.30
C GLU A 60 9.19 1.63 -1.95
N CYS A 61 8.10 1.53 -2.72
CA CYS A 61 6.84 2.20 -2.38
C CYS A 61 6.23 1.62 -1.09
N TRP A 62 6.39 0.32 -0.85
CA TRP A 62 5.92 -0.32 0.37
C TRP A 62 6.65 0.19 1.62
N CYS A 63 7.97 0.42 1.53
CA CYS A 63 8.74 1.02 2.62
C CYS A 63 8.18 2.37 3.09
N LEU A 64 7.65 3.18 2.17
CA LEU A 64 7.05 4.47 2.52
C LEU A 64 5.83 4.28 3.44
N LEU A 65 5.02 3.24 3.21
CA LEU A 65 3.85 2.92 4.05
C LEU A 65 4.24 2.48 5.47
N HIS A 66 5.48 2.04 5.65
CA HIS A 66 6.09 1.68 6.93
C HIS A 66 6.91 2.82 7.54
N GLY A 67 6.87 4.02 6.95
CA GLY A 67 7.64 5.18 7.40
C GLY A 67 9.15 4.99 7.32
N LYS A 68 9.62 4.15 6.37
CA LYS A 68 11.04 3.93 6.10
C LYS A 68 11.43 4.57 4.77
N ALA A 69 12.74 4.83 4.62
CA ALA A 69 13.29 5.29 3.36
C ALA A 69 13.05 4.25 2.24
N PRO A 70 12.74 4.68 1.00
CA PRO A 70 12.50 3.77 -0.10
C PRO A 70 13.80 3.05 -0.50
N SER A 71 13.85 1.76 -0.23
CA SER A 71 14.93 0.86 -0.66
C SER A 71 14.42 -0.58 -0.64
N SER A 72 14.73 -1.37 -1.69
CA SER A 72 14.45 -2.80 -1.72
C SER A 72 15.17 -3.55 -0.59
N GLU A 73 16.42 -3.18 -0.29
CA GLU A 73 17.17 -3.73 0.86
C GLU A 73 16.48 -3.41 2.19
N GLN A 74 15.99 -2.19 2.35
CA GLN A 74 15.26 -1.78 3.55
C GLN A 74 13.92 -2.54 3.68
N CYS A 75 13.27 -2.87 2.56
CA CYS A 75 12.05 -3.66 2.53
C CYS A 75 12.32 -5.11 2.96
N LEU A 76 13.38 -5.73 2.42
CA LEU A 76 13.83 -7.06 2.84
C LEU A 76 14.24 -7.09 4.31
N LYS A 77 14.84 -6.00 4.80
CA LYS A 77 15.19 -5.86 6.22
C LYS A 77 13.96 -5.79 7.11
N LEU A 78 12.97 -4.96 6.77
CA LEU A 78 11.68 -4.90 7.47
C LEU A 78 11.05 -6.29 7.59
N LEU A 79 10.99 -7.00 6.46
CA LEU A 79 10.42 -8.35 6.40
C LEU A 79 11.16 -9.38 7.27
N LYS A 80 12.45 -9.19 7.56
CA LYS A 80 13.25 -10.04 8.46
C LYS A 80 13.06 -9.69 9.93
N GLU A 81 12.89 -8.40 10.22
CA GLU A 81 12.89 -7.86 11.59
C GLU A 81 11.48 -7.83 12.20
N GLU A 82 10.45 -7.73 11.36
CA GLU A 82 9.05 -7.64 11.77
C GLU A 82 8.31 -8.95 11.46
N PRO A 83 7.32 -9.34 12.30
CA PRO A 83 6.39 -10.38 11.93
C PRO A 83 5.76 -10.08 10.56
N ALA A 84 5.62 -11.09 9.72
CA ALA A 84 5.05 -10.90 8.37
C ALA A 84 3.60 -10.36 8.40
N GLU A 85 2.87 -10.59 9.49
CA GLU A 85 1.57 -9.98 9.76
C GLU A 85 1.69 -8.45 9.89
N ASP A 86 2.69 -7.94 10.61
CA ASP A 86 2.91 -6.50 10.79
C ASP A 86 3.39 -5.87 9.48
N PHE A 87 4.23 -6.56 8.71
CA PHE A 87 4.68 -6.14 7.38
C PHE A 87 3.51 -5.95 6.40
N THR A 88 2.46 -6.77 6.53
CA THR A 88 1.25 -6.71 5.69
C THR A 88 0.13 -5.85 6.29
N LEU A 89 0.25 -5.42 7.54
CA LEU A 89 -0.73 -4.58 8.25
C LEU A 89 -0.65 -3.12 7.80
N VAL A 90 -0.94 -2.89 6.51
CA VAL A 90 -1.05 -1.55 5.93
C VAL A 90 -2.51 -1.21 5.62
N GLY A 91 -2.92 -0.02 6.06
CA GLY A 91 -4.29 0.48 5.93
C GLY A 91 -4.35 1.84 5.24
N MET A 92 -5.56 2.32 4.96
CA MET A 92 -5.76 3.68 4.43
C MET A 92 -5.16 4.75 5.35
N SER A 93 -5.14 4.53 6.67
CA SER A 93 -4.46 5.43 7.61
C SER A 93 -3.01 5.69 7.23
N ASN A 94 -2.30 4.66 6.76
CA ASN A 94 -0.87 4.76 6.43
C ASN A 94 -0.67 5.61 5.18
N ILE A 95 -1.51 5.43 4.16
CA ILE A 95 -1.53 6.27 2.95
C ILE A 95 -1.78 7.74 3.30
N ASN A 96 -2.67 8.02 4.26
CA ASN A 96 -2.95 9.39 4.68
C ASN A 96 -1.85 10.02 5.56
N CYS A 97 -0.91 9.21 6.07
CA CYS A 97 0.24 9.72 6.81
C CYS A 97 1.42 10.09 5.90
N LEU A 98 1.36 9.73 4.61
CA LEU A 98 2.36 10.10 3.63
C LEU A 98 2.28 11.59 3.30
N THR A 99 3.43 12.19 3.04
CA THR A 99 3.53 13.54 2.49
C THR A 99 3.01 13.58 1.04
N GLU A 100 2.64 14.78 0.55
CA GLU A 100 2.23 14.93 -0.85
C GLU A 100 3.35 14.56 -1.83
N GLU A 101 4.63 14.74 -1.44
CA GLU A 101 5.79 14.32 -2.24
C GLU A 101 5.88 12.80 -2.34
N GLU A 102 5.74 12.08 -1.22
CA GLU A 102 5.73 10.61 -1.20
C GLU A 102 4.53 10.05 -1.99
N LEU A 103 3.35 10.65 -1.84
CA LEU A 103 2.17 10.26 -2.63
C LEU A 103 2.35 10.53 -4.12
N ALA A 104 2.95 11.66 -4.50
CA ALA A 104 3.27 11.96 -5.89
C ALA A 104 4.26 10.94 -6.47
N GLU A 105 5.24 10.52 -5.69
CA GLU A 105 6.20 9.51 -6.10
C GLU A 105 5.56 8.14 -6.28
N MET A 106 4.68 7.72 -5.35
CA MET A 106 3.89 6.50 -5.51
C MET A 106 3.02 6.54 -6.77
N ARG A 107 2.31 7.65 -7.01
CA ARG A 107 1.49 7.84 -8.23
C ARG A 107 2.32 7.72 -9.51
N ARG A 108 3.59 8.16 -9.48
CA ARG A 108 4.49 8.11 -10.63
C ARG A 108 5.01 6.70 -10.90
N ARG A 109 5.30 5.92 -9.85
CA ARG A 109 5.95 4.60 -9.96
C ARG A 109 4.97 3.45 -10.16
N LEU A 110 3.84 3.45 -9.44
CA LEU A 110 2.91 2.31 -9.41
C LEU A 110 2.23 1.95 -10.74
N PRO A 111 1.94 2.88 -11.67
CA PRO A 111 1.37 2.52 -12.98
C PRO A 111 2.36 1.81 -13.90
N ALA A 112 3.66 2.08 -13.72
CA ALA A 112 4.75 1.52 -14.54
C ALA A 112 5.32 0.23 -13.94
N ALA A 113 5.14 0.02 -12.63
CA ALA A 113 5.42 -1.25 -11.99
C ALA A 113 4.39 -2.28 -12.49
N ALA A 114 4.66 -2.91 -13.62
CA ALA A 114 3.98 -4.12 -14.03
C ALA A 114 4.68 -5.29 -13.32
N THR A 115 3.93 -6.20 -12.71
CA THR A 115 4.53 -7.51 -12.42
C THR A 115 4.71 -8.20 -13.74
N SER A 116 5.92 -8.17 -14.28
CA SER A 116 6.28 -8.92 -15.47
C SER A 116 5.82 -10.37 -15.26
N ASP A 117 4.95 -10.86 -16.14
CA ASP A 117 4.35 -12.22 -16.16
C ASP A 117 5.38 -13.38 -16.10
N GLY A 118 6.67 -13.07 -16.02
CA GLY A 118 7.80 -13.99 -16.04
C GLY A 118 8.25 -14.54 -14.68
N GLU A 119 7.86 -13.96 -13.54
CA GLU A 119 8.11 -14.55 -12.22
C GLU A 119 6.87 -15.28 -11.71
N ALA A 120 6.56 -16.43 -12.33
CA ALA A 120 5.43 -17.30 -12.00
C ALA A 120 5.56 -18.02 -10.62
N GLY A 121 6.11 -17.33 -9.62
CA GLY A 121 6.39 -17.87 -8.29
C GLY A 121 5.77 -17.06 -7.16
N GLU A 122 5.94 -17.57 -5.93
CA GLU A 122 5.37 -17.01 -4.71
C GLU A 122 5.74 -15.53 -4.47
N ALA A 123 6.96 -15.12 -4.86
CA ALA A 123 7.40 -13.72 -4.76
C ALA A 123 6.61 -12.80 -5.71
N GLY A 124 6.35 -13.24 -6.94
CA GLY A 124 5.56 -12.49 -7.92
C GLY A 124 4.12 -12.27 -7.45
N GLU A 125 3.50 -13.30 -6.85
CA GLU A 125 2.15 -13.20 -6.28
C GLU A 125 2.09 -12.19 -5.10
N VAL A 126 3.10 -12.20 -4.24
CA VAL A 126 3.23 -11.24 -3.13
C VAL A 126 3.32 -9.82 -3.67
N VAL A 127 4.24 -9.57 -4.61
CA VAL A 127 4.46 -8.25 -5.22
C VAL A 127 3.19 -7.78 -5.93
N ALA A 128 2.52 -8.66 -6.68
CA ALA A 128 1.27 -8.34 -7.36
C ALA A 128 0.18 -7.92 -6.39
N THR A 129 0.06 -8.62 -5.26
CA THR A 129 -0.92 -8.31 -4.22
C THR A 129 -0.61 -6.98 -3.52
N MET A 130 0.66 -6.72 -3.19
CA MET A 130 1.11 -5.43 -2.64
C MET A 130 0.84 -4.28 -3.60
N LEU A 131 1.16 -4.48 -4.89
CA LEU A 131 0.92 -3.50 -5.96
C LEU A 131 -0.57 -3.21 -6.14
N GLU A 132 -1.40 -4.24 -6.23
CA GLU A 132 -2.86 -4.09 -6.37
C GLU A 132 -3.45 -3.30 -5.21
N TRP A 133 -3.01 -3.61 -3.98
CA TRP A 133 -3.42 -2.86 -2.79
C TRP A 133 -3.01 -1.39 -2.88
N MET A 134 -1.75 -1.09 -3.21
CA MET A 134 -1.27 0.29 -3.29
C MET A 134 -1.97 1.09 -4.39
N GLN A 135 -2.19 0.49 -5.57
CA GLN A 135 -2.92 1.13 -6.66
C GLN A 135 -4.36 1.44 -6.25
N ALA A 136 -5.04 0.48 -5.61
CA ALA A 136 -6.40 0.69 -5.12
C ALA A 136 -6.45 1.76 -4.03
N ALA A 137 -5.48 1.77 -3.10
CA ALA A 137 -5.40 2.73 -2.01
C ALA A 137 -5.16 4.17 -2.51
N VAL A 138 -4.27 4.35 -3.50
CA VAL A 138 -4.02 5.66 -4.13
C VAL A 138 -5.25 6.17 -4.87
N VAL A 139 -5.91 5.32 -5.67
CA VAL A 139 -7.15 5.68 -6.36
C VAL A 139 -8.24 6.06 -5.36
N MET A 140 -8.35 5.30 -4.27
CA MET A 140 -9.32 5.54 -3.22
C MET A 140 -9.07 6.86 -2.48
N HIS A 141 -7.81 7.15 -2.18
CA HIS A 141 -7.38 8.41 -1.60
C HIS A 141 -7.72 9.60 -2.51
N ASP A 142 -7.44 9.48 -3.81
CA ASP A 142 -7.69 10.55 -4.79
C ASP A 142 -9.19 10.78 -5.02
N TRP A 143 -9.98 9.72 -5.04
CA TRP A 143 -11.43 9.82 -5.05
C TRP A 143 -11.97 10.47 -3.77
N ALA A 144 -11.52 10.06 -2.59
CA ALA A 144 -11.96 10.64 -1.32
C ALA A 144 -11.62 12.14 -1.23
N ARG A 145 -10.46 12.55 -1.75
CA ARG A 145 -10.10 13.97 -1.87
C ARG A 145 -11.04 14.74 -2.80
N ARG A 146 -11.38 14.17 -3.97
CA ARG A 146 -12.32 14.79 -4.92
C ARG A 146 -13.72 14.95 -4.32
N GLN A 147 -14.20 13.95 -3.58
CA GLN A 147 -15.52 14.02 -2.92
C GLN A 147 -15.56 15.12 -1.86
N ARG A 148 -14.48 15.33 -1.09
CA ARG A 148 -14.40 16.41 -0.09
C ARG A 148 -14.28 17.81 -0.70
N ALA A 149 -13.78 17.90 -1.94
CA ALA A 149 -13.62 19.17 -2.65
C ALA A 149 -14.91 19.60 -3.38
N GLN A 150 -15.87 18.70 -3.57
CA GLN A 150 -17.19 19.06 -4.08
C GLN A 150 -18.01 19.74 -2.97
N PRO A 151 -18.53 20.95 -3.19
CA PRO A 151 -19.47 21.54 -2.25
C PRO A 151 -20.74 20.69 -2.20
N SER A 152 -21.23 20.41 -0.99
CA SER A 152 -22.57 19.88 -0.80
C SER A 152 -23.57 20.92 -1.30
N ASP A 153 -24.29 20.61 -2.38
CA ASP A 153 -25.48 21.36 -2.81
C ASP A 153 -26.56 21.38 -1.73
#